data_AF-A0A7W7H0Y8-F1
#
_entry.id   AF-A0A7W7H0Y8-F1
#
_cell.length_a   1.000
_cell.length_b   1.000
_cell.length_c   1.000
_cell.angle_alpha   90.00
_cell.angle_beta   90.00
_cell.angle_gamma   90.00
#
_symmetry.space_group_name_H-M   'P 1'
#
loop_
_entity.id
_entity.type
_entity.pdbx_description
1 polymer ?
#
loop_
_entity_poly.entity_id
_entity_poly.type
_entity_poly.pdbx_seq_one_letter_code
_entity_poly.pdbx_strand_id
1 'polypeptide(L)'
;MSGKFCARVLALLLALGVPLLPMESASATPPFQRVHVGFNNKCLDADVNTIWTNGTKVQLWDCNGSPQQLWWREGNTIHVGYNGKCLDADFNNIWNNGTKVQLWDCNGSQQQQWISVNGALHVGFNNKCLDADFNAIWSNGTKVQLWDCNGSQQQQWNFRPVNL
;
A
#
# COMPACT_ATOMS: atom_id res chain seq x y z
N MET A 1 -12.24 -8.27 -27.59
CA MET A 1 -10.95 -8.88 -27.18
C MET A 1 -11.20 -9.53 -25.83
N SER A 2 -11.77 -10.73 -25.80
CA SER A 2 -11.08 -12.03 -25.89
C SER A 2 -10.29 -12.36 -24.63
N GLY A 3 -10.92 -13.09 -23.72
CA GLY A 3 -10.30 -13.78 -22.59
C GLY A 3 -11.12 -15.01 -22.25
N LYS A 4 -10.92 -16.08 -23.03
CA LYS A 4 -11.66 -17.34 -22.98
C LYS A 4 -11.22 -18.14 -21.73
N PHE A 5 -12.11 -18.37 -20.78
CA PHE A 5 -11.92 -19.45 -19.81
C PHE A 5 -12.27 -20.77 -20.49
N CYS A 6 -11.26 -21.61 -20.71
CA CYS A 6 -11.38 -22.93 -21.28
C CYS A 6 -12.02 -23.88 -20.25
N ALA A 7 -13.34 -23.94 -20.21
CA ALA A 7 -14.06 -24.97 -19.47
C ALA A 7 -14.29 -26.17 -20.39
N ARG A 8 -13.61 -27.30 -20.13
CA ARG A 8 -14.08 -28.67 -20.39
C ARG A 8 -12.98 -29.69 -20.05
N VAL A 9 -13.10 -30.27 -18.86
CA VAL A 9 -12.77 -31.68 -18.66
C VAL A 9 -14.07 -32.33 -18.20
N LEU A 10 -14.74 -33.02 -19.12
CA LEU A 10 -15.91 -33.82 -18.82
C LEU A 10 -15.41 -35.11 -18.17
N ALA A 11 -15.19 -35.08 -16.85
CA ALA A 11 -14.96 -36.31 -16.09
C ALA A 11 -16.32 -37.02 -15.94
N LEU A 12 -16.47 -38.13 -16.66
CA LEU A 12 -17.59 -39.05 -16.45
C LEU A 12 -17.33 -39.80 -15.13
N LEU A 13 -17.75 -39.19 -14.02
CA LEU A 13 -17.69 -39.79 -12.70
C LEU A 13 -18.89 -40.71 -12.51
N LEU A 14 -18.63 -42.02 -12.46
CA LEU A 14 -19.55 -43.01 -11.89
C LEU A 14 -19.93 -42.54 -10.48
N ALA A 15 -21.23 -42.37 -10.26
CA ALA A 15 -21.81 -41.85 -9.03
C ALA A 15 -21.58 -42.81 -7.86
N LEU A 16 -20.46 -42.63 -7.17
CA LEU A 16 -20.32 -42.99 -5.76
C LEU A 16 -20.52 -41.70 -4.97
N GLY A 17 -21.55 -41.68 -4.12
CA GLY A 17 -22.03 -40.50 -3.38
C GLY A 17 -21.03 -39.94 -2.36
N VAL A 18 -19.91 -39.41 -2.83
CA VAL A 18 -18.98 -38.62 -2.04
C VAL A 18 -19.53 -37.20 -1.99
N PRO A 19 -19.90 -36.66 -0.82
CA PRO A 19 -20.31 -35.28 -0.72
C PRO A 19 -19.15 -34.37 -1.17
N LEU A 20 -19.40 -33.55 -2.19
CA LEU A 20 -18.53 -32.44 -2.59
C LEU A 20 -18.51 -31.45 -1.42
N LEU A 21 -17.50 -31.52 -0.57
CA LEU A 21 -17.22 -30.46 0.38
C LEU A 21 -16.85 -29.20 -0.42
N PRO A 22 -17.42 -28.02 -0.10
CA PRO A 22 -16.95 -26.79 -0.71
C PRO A 22 -15.46 -26.61 -0.35
N MET A 23 -14.62 -26.43 -1.37
CA MET A 23 -13.25 -25.99 -1.15
C MET A 23 -13.33 -24.52 -0.73
N GLU A 24 -13.45 -24.28 0.57
CA GLU A 24 -13.29 -22.95 1.16
C GLU A 24 -11.91 -22.44 0.72
N SER A 25 -11.88 -21.44 -0.17
CA SER A 25 -10.63 -20.79 -0.53
C SER A 25 -10.09 -20.13 0.74
N ALA A 26 -9.04 -20.70 1.33
CA ALA A 26 -8.31 -20.04 2.41
C ALA A 26 -7.85 -18.69 1.87
N SER A 27 -8.43 -17.60 2.39
CA SER A 27 -7.95 -16.25 2.13
C SER A 27 -6.57 -16.15 2.75
N ALA A 28 -5.53 -16.33 1.93
CA ALA A 28 -4.16 -16.17 2.38
C ALA A 28 -3.97 -14.71 2.80
N THR A 29 -3.60 -14.49 4.06
CA THR A 29 -3.23 -13.15 4.54
C THR A 29 -2.16 -12.59 3.60
N PRO A 30 -2.36 -11.39 3.03
CA PRO A 30 -1.41 -10.82 2.10
C PRO A 30 -0.02 -10.73 2.76
N PRO A 31 1.06 -11.13 2.06
CA PRO A 31 2.38 -11.11 2.64
C PRO A 31 2.79 -9.66 2.97
N PHE A 32 3.43 -9.49 4.13
CA PHE A 32 4.02 -8.20 4.47
C PHE A 32 5.16 -7.85 3.51
N GLN A 33 5.31 -6.55 3.28
CA GLN A 33 6.30 -5.95 2.41
C GLN A 33 6.91 -4.75 3.11
N ARG A 34 8.17 -4.47 2.82
CA ARG A 34 8.83 -3.23 3.17
C ARG A 34 8.88 -2.33 1.94
N VAL A 35 8.35 -1.11 2.05
CA VAL A 35 8.25 -0.18 0.93
C VAL A 35 9.42 0.80 0.99
N HIS A 36 10.32 0.74 0.02
CA HIS A 36 11.50 1.61 -0.05
C HIS A 36 11.27 2.75 -1.03
N VAL A 37 11.69 3.96 -0.68
CA VAL A 37 11.77 5.06 -1.64
C VAL A 37 12.92 4.81 -2.63
N GLY A 38 12.72 5.13 -3.90
CA GLY A 38 13.70 4.94 -4.98
C GLY A 38 14.93 5.84 -4.87
N PHE A 39 14.93 6.81 -3.97
CA PHE A 39 16.00 7.80 -3.84
C PHE A 39 17.19 7.35 -2.97
N ASN A 40 16.95 6.92 -1.72
CA ASN A 40 18.02 6.65 -0.74
C ASN A 40 17.82 5.37 0.09
N ASN A 41 17.01 4.42 -0.40
CA ASN A 41 16.72 3.16 0.28
C ASN A 41 16.10 3.28 1.68
N LYS A 42 15.63 4.47 2.11
CA LYS A 42 14.81 4.59 3.32
C LYS A 42 13.43 3.97 3.10
N CYS A 43 12.77 3.66 4.21
CA CYS A 43 11.51 2.95 4.22
C CYS A 43 10.33 3.87 4.54
N LEU A 44 9.19 3.59 3.90
CA LEU A 44 7.89 4.12 4.29
C LEU A 44 7.59 3.65 5.71
N ASP A 45 7.37 4.61 6.61
CA ASP A 45 7.27 4.40 8.04
C ASP A 45 6.07 5.18 8.58
N ALA A 46 5.23 4.55 9.38
CA ALA A 46 4.24 5.25 10.17
C ALA A 46 4.86 5.68 11.50
N ASP A 47 4.81 6.97 11.81
CA ASP A 47 5.47 7.53 12.99
C ASP A 47 4.89 6.94 14.28
N VAL A 48 5.66 6.05 14.91
CA VAL A 48 5.29 5.32 16.13
C VAL A 48 4.88 6.25 17.28
N ASN A 49 5.40 7.48 17.30
CA ASN A 49 5.07 8.46 18.33
C ASN A 49 3.63 8.98 18.23
N THR A 50 2.97 8.79 17.07
CA THR A 50 1.61 9.26 16.79
C THR A 50 0.67 8.16 16.29
N ILE A 51 1.08 6.88 16.40
CA ILE A 51 0.45 5.74 15.69
C ILE A 51 -0.93 5.32 16.22
N TRP A 52 -1.36 5.89 17.34
CA TRP A 52 -2.55 5.46 18.06
C TRP A 52 -3.85 6.09 17.55
N THR A 53 -3.77 7.13 16.72
CA THR A 53 -4.91 7.94 16.29
C THR A 53 -4.93 8.16 14.79
N ASN A 54 -6.11 8.39 14.22
CA ASN A 54 -6.23 8.89 12.86
C ASN A 54 -5.43 10.20 12.69
N GLY A 55 -4.73 10.30 11.58
CA GLY A 55 -3.82 11.40 11.30
C GLY A 55 -2.36 11.16 11.68
N THR A 56 -1.98 9.95 12.13
CA THR A 56 -0.59 9.51 12.31
C THR A 56 0.23 9.91 11.09
N LYS A 57 1.37 10.56 11.31
CA LYS A 57 2.26 10.99 10.23
C LYS A 57 2.89 9.78 9.54
N VAL A 58 2.88 9.76 8.21
CA VAL A 58 3.70 8.83 7.43
C VAL A 58 4.96 9.56 6.97
N GLN A 59 6.11 8.89 7.08
CA GLN A 59 7.43 9.47 6.95
C GLN A 59 8.41 8.49 6.28
N LEU A 60 9.61 8.98 5.97
CA LEU A 60 10.75 8.12 5.72
C LEU A 60 11.52 7.87 7.02
N TRP A 61 11.97 6.65 7.19
CA TRP A 61 12.87 6.27 8.27
C TRP A 61 13.88 5.22 7.78
N ASP A 62 15.00 5.11 8.47
CA ASP A 62 15.92 4.00 8.25
C ASP A 62 15.21 2.66 8.47
N CYS A 63 15.42 1.73 7.55
CA CYS A 63 14.74 0.45 7.58
C CYS A 63 15.23 -0.38 8.78
N ASN A 64 14.35 -0.68 9.74
CA ASN A 64 14.66 -1.39 10.98
C ASN A 64 13.78 -2.64 11.20
N GLY A 65 12.81 -2.90 10.32
CA GLY A 65 11.97 -4.10 10.38
C GLY A 65 10.86 -4.07 11.42
N SER A 66 10.64 -2.93 12.07
CA SER A 66 9.55 -2.77 13.03
C SER A 66 8.17 -2.81 12.32
N PRO A 67 7.07 -3.17 13.02
CA PRO A 67 5.76 -3.35 12.39
C PRO A 67 5.21 -2.10 11.68
N GLN A 68 5.62 -0.89 12.09
CA GLN A 68 5.23 0.37 11.43
C GLN A 68 5.93 0.61 10.08
N GLN A 69 6.86 -0.26 9.67
CA GLN A 69 7.51 -0.28 8.36
C GLN A 69 7.10 -1.49 7.52
N LEU A 70 6.26 -2.35 8.07
CA LEU A 70 5.66 -3.47 7.36
C LEU A 70 4.34 -2.99 6.78
N TRP A 71 4.09 -3.33 5.53
CA TRP A 71 2.90 -2.93 4.80
C TRP A 71 2.35 -4.11 4.04
N TRP A 72 1.04 -4.20 3.89
CA TRP A 72 0.44 -5.16 2.97
C TRP A 72 -0.57 -4.47 2.07
N ARG A 73 -0.85 -5.11 0.92
CA ARG A 73 -1.83 -4.63 -0.06
C ARG A 73 -3.08 -5.48 -0.04
N GLU A 74 -4.21 -4.81 -0.08
CA GLU A 74 -5.52 -5.40 -0.37
C GLU A 74 -6.11 -4.62 -1.55
N GLY A 75 -5.92 -5.14 -2.77
CA GLY A 75 -6.20 -4.39 -3.99
C GLY A 75 -5.35 -3.12 -4.10
N ASN A 76 -6.00 -1.96 -4.21
CA ASN A 76 -5.35 -0.64 -4.23
C ASN A 76 -5.18 -0.04 -2.82
N THR A 77 -5.71 -0.68 -1.78
CA THR A 77 -5.53 -0.23 -0.40
C THR A 77 -4.20 -0.74 0.15
N ILE A 78 -3.48 0.11 0.89
CA ILE A 78 -2.21 -0.22 1.54
C ILE A 78 -2.40 -0.07 3.05
N HIS A 79 -2.10 -1.10 3.82
CA HIS A 79 -2.28 -1.13 5.26
C HIS A 79 -0.95 -1.23 5.98
N VAL A 80 -0.83 -0.58 7.14
CA VAL A 80 0.36 -0.70 8.01
C VAL A 80 0.27 -1.94 8.90
N GLY A 81 1.36 -2.68 9.03
CA GLY A 81 1.49 -3.89 9.85
C GLY A 81 1.29 -3.67 11.34
N TYR A 82 1.45 -2.44 11.83
CA TYR A 82 1.34 -2.14 13.24
C TYR A 82 -0.10 -2.25 13.79
N ASN A 83 -1.07 -1.67 13.11
CA ASN A 83 -2.47 -1.63 13.57
C ASN A 83 -3.51 -1.80 12.45
N GLY A 84 -3.07 -2.09 11.23
CA GLY A 84 -3.93 -2.32 10.06
C GLY A 84 -4.66 -1.12 9.49
N LYS A 85 -4.36 0.09 9.97
CA LYS A 85 -4.87 1.33 9.38
C LYS A 85 -4.33 1.52 7.95
N CYS A 86 -5.09 2.29 7.18
CA CYS A 86 -4.83 2.51 5.77
C CYS A 86 -3.92 3.72 5.54
N LEU A 87 -3.03 3.62 4.55
CA LEU A 87 -2.31 4.74 3.97
C LEU A 87 -3.33 5.70 3.34
N ASP A 88 -3.38 6.93 3.81
CA ASP A 88 -4.44 7.89 3.52
C ASP A 88 -3.84 9.24 3.15
N ALA A 89 -4.30 9.84 2.05
CA ALA A 89 -3.99 11.23 1.74
C ALA A 89 -4.99 12.16 2.44
N ASP A 90 -4.49 13.13 3.20
CA ASP A 90 -5.34 14.03 3.98
C ASP A 90 -6.33 14.79 3.08
N PHE A 91 -7.61 14.44 3.22
CA PHE A 91 -8.69 14.97 2.39
C PHE A 91 -8.83 16.50 2.52
N ASN A 92 -8.48 17.07 3.68
CA ASN A 92 -8.67 18.51 3.94
C ASN A 92 -7.85 19.41 3.02
N ASN A 93 -6.74 18.90 2.47
CA ASN A 93 -5.84 19.67 1.61
C ASN A 93 -5.57 18.99 0.26
N ILE A 94 -6.29 17.93 -0.08
CA ILE A 94 -5.91 16.92 -1.09
C ILE A 94 -5.43 17.45 -2.45
N TRP A 95 -5.92 18.60 -2.89
CA TRP A 95 -5.55 19.26 -4.14
C TRP A 95 -4.18 19.94 -4.13
N ASN A 96 -3.56 20.12 -2.97
CA ASN A 96 -2.32 20.86 -2.82
C ASN A 96 -1.09 19.95 -2.86
N ASN A 97 -0.01 20.46 -3.44
CA ASN A 97 1.31 19.88 -3.24
C ASN A 97 1.73 20.08 -1.79
N GLY A 98 2.27 19.04 -1.19
CA GLY A 98 2.63 19.01 0.21
C GLY A 98 1.53 18.53 1.15
N THR A 99 0.35 18.16 0.63
CA THR A 99 -0.70 17.48 1.40
C THR A 99 -0.11 16.30 2.15
N LYS A 100 -0.35 16.24 3.45
CA LYS A 100 0.15 15.17 4.32
C LYS A 100 -0.41 13.82 3.88
N VAL A 101 0.44 12.80 3.83
CA VAL A 101 0.00 11.40 3.85
C VAL A 101 0.11 10.86 5.28
N GLN A 102 -0.90 10.12 5.69
CA GLN A 102 -1.17 9.76 7.08
C GLN A 102 -1.70 8.32 7.18
N LEU A 103 -1.87 7.85 8.41
CA LEU A 103 -2.74 6.71 8.67
C LEU A 103 -4.15 7.18 9.02
N TRP A 104 -5.14 6.46 8.51
CA TRP A 104 -6.53 6.65 8.86
C TRP A 104 -7.25 5.31 8.94
N ASP A 105 -8.36 5.27 9.67
CA ASP A 105 -9.26 4.12 9.63
C ASP A 105 -9.69 3.83 8.19
N CYS A 106 -9.62 2.55 7.82
CA CYS A 106 -9.98 2.11 6.49
C CYS A 106 -11.48 2.33 6.26
N ASN A 107 -11.82 3.09 5.21
CA ASN A 107 -13.20 3.47 4.89
C ASN A 107 -13.54 3.34 3.40
N GLY A 108 -12.61 2.84 2.58
CA GLY A 108 -12.82 2.59 1.15
C GLY A 108 -12.87 3.86 0.28
N SER A 109 -12.56 5.02 0.86
CA SER A 109 -12.53 6.28 0.12
C SER A 109 -11.41 6.33 -0.92
N GLN A 110 -11.57 7.21 -1.91
CA GLN A 110 -10.62 7.36 -3.01
C GLN A 110 -9.23 7.83 -2.55
N GLN A 111 -9.14 8.58 -1.45
CA GLN A 111 -7.85 9.00 -0.86
C GLN A 111 -7.08 7.88 -0.16
N GLN A 112 -7.66 6.69 -0.02
CA GLN A 112 -7.01 5.48 0.49
C GLN A 112 -6.64 4.48 -0.62
N GLN A 113 -6.95 4.83 -1.88
CA GLN A 113 -6.64 3.99 -3.03
C GLN A 113 -5.33 4.46 -3.67
N TRP A 114 -4.34 3.57 -3.78
CA TRP A 114 -3.00 3.83 -4.29
C TRP A 114 -2.69 2.97 -5.52
N ILE A 115 -2.92 3.56 -6.68
CA ILE A 115 -2.77 2.93 -7.98
C ILE A 115 -1.30 2.95 -8.39
N SER A 116 -0.72 1.78 -8.67
CA SER A 116 0.68 1.71 -9.11
C SER A 116 0.79 2.00 -10.61
N VAL A 117 1.64 2.96 -10.97
CA VAL A 117 1.92 3.35 -12.35
C VAL A 117 3.43 3.54 -12.50
N ASN A 118 4.09 2.66 -13.25
CA ASN A 118 5.52 2.73 -13.53
C ASN A 118 6.42 2.95 -12.30
N GLY A 119 6.08 2.30 -11.17
CA GLY A 119 6.82 2.43 -9.90
C GLY A 119 6.36 3.56 -8.97
N ALA A 120 5.58 4.53 -9.48
CA ALA A 120 4.92 5.53 -8.66
C ALA A 120 3.59 5.03 -8.09
N LEU A 121 3.10 5.70 -7.05
CA LEU A 121 1.79 5.44 -6.44
C LEU A 121 0.92 6.68 -6.57
N HIS A 122 -0.11 6.58 -7.41
CA HIS A 122 -1.08 7.64 -7.61
C HIS A 122 -2.23 7.48 -6.61
N VAL A 123 -2.61 8.56 -5.93
CA VAL A 123 -3.84 8.58 -5.14
C VAL A 123 -5.05 8.52 -6.08
N GLY A 124 -6.02 7.66 -5.77
CA GLY A 124 -7.20 7.41 -6.58
C GLY A 124 -8.21 8.57 -6.64
N PHE A 125 -7.90 9.70 -6.01
CA PHE A 125 -8.75 10.88 -5.96
C PHE A 125 -8.41 11.93 -7.03
N ASN A 126 -7.15 12.35 -7.13
CA ASN A 126 -6.73 13.45 -8.02
C ASN A 126 -5.45 13.17 -8.80
N ASN A 127 -5.05 11.89 -8.94
CA ASN A 127 -3.89 11.45 -9.71
C ASN A 127 -2.54 12.01 -9.26
N LYS A 128 -2.44 12.68 -8.10
CA LYS A 128 -1.15 13.07 -7.50
C LYS A 128 -0.39 11.85 -6.99
N CYS A 129 0.92 11.98 -6.87
CA CYS A 129 1.81 10.91 -6.50
C CYS A 129 2.16 10.94 -5.01
N LEU A 130 2.32 9.76 -4.41
CA LEU A 130 3.02 9.59 -3.14
C LEU A 130 4.47 10.04 -3.31
N ASP A 131 4.89 11.02 -2.52
CA ASP A 131 6.14 11.73 -2.68
C ASP A 131 6.83 11.85 -1.32
N ALA A 132 8.12 11.51 -1.25
CA ALA A 132 8.93 11.87 -0.09
C ALA A 132 9.51 13.27 -0.26
N ASP A 133 9.31 14.15 0.72
CA ASP A 133 9.73 15.55 0.63
C ASP A 133 11.24 15.68 0.36
N PHE A 134 11.56 16.11 -0.86
CA PHE A 134 12.94 16.20 -1.34
C PHE A 134 13.80 17.11 -0.47
N ASN A 135 13.22 18.15 0.13
CA ASN A 135 13.96 19.14 0.94
C ASN A 135 14.57 18.55 2.22
N ALA A 136 14.03 17.43 2.70
CA ALA A 136 14.46 16.79 3.93
C ALA A 136 14.82 15.30 3.73
N ILE A 137 15.03 14.86 2.48
CA ILE A 137 15.00 13.44 2.10
C ILE A 137 16.04 12.56 2.78
N TRP A 138 17.16 13.13 3.24
CA TRP A 138 18.23 12.41 3.92
C TRP A 138 17.97 12.17 5.41
N SER A 139 17.01 12.87 6.01
CA SER A 139 16.74 12.81 7.44
C SER A 139 15.72 11.73 7.78
N ASN A 140 15.87 11.09 8.93
CA ASN A 140 14.76 10.33 9.50
C ASN A 140 13.63 11.29 9.89
N GLY A 141 12.41 10.93 9.55
CA GLY A 141 11.24 11.77 9.71
C GLY A 141 10.93 12.69 8.53
N THR A 142 11.59 12.53 7.37
CA THR A 142 11.15 13.17 6.12
C THR A 142 9.67 12.91 5.92
N LYS A 143 8.87 13.97 5.74
CA LYS A 143 7.43 13.82 5.49
C LYS A 143 7.19 13.10 4.16
N VAL A 144 6.22 12.19 4.18
CA VAL A 144 5.60 11.68 2.94
C VAL A 144 4.32 12.45 2.68
N GLN A 145 4.13 12.85 1.42
CA GLN A 145 3.14 13.83 1.01
C GLN A 145 2.55 13.48 -0.36
N LEU A 146 1.50 14.19 -0.77
CA LEU A 146 1.12 14.27 -2.18
C LEU A 146 1.94 15.36 -2.87
N TRP A 147 2.36 15.05 -4.09
CA TRP A 147 2.94 16.01 -5.00
C TRP A 147 2.50 15.72 -6.43
N ASP A 148 2.58 16.72 -7.30
CA ASP A 148 2.41 16.49 -8.73
C ASP A 148 3.39 15.44 -9.22
N CYS A 149 2.88 14.48 -9.99
CA CYS A 149 3.70 13.42 -10.54
C CYS A 149 4.72 14.01 -11.52
N ASN A 150 6.01 13.79 -11.25
CA ASN A 150 7.11 14.36 -12.03
C ASN A 150 8.19 13.31 -12.40
N GLY A 151 7.97 12.04 -12.04
CA GLY A 151 8.87 10.94 -12.39
C GLY A 151 10.18 10.89 -11.59
N SER A 152 10.36 11.78 -10.61
CA SER A 152 11.57 11.81 -9.80
C SER A 152 11.68 10.59 -8.87
N GLN A 153 12.89 10.27 -8.44
CA GLN A 153 13.18 9.07 -7.63
C GLN A 153 12.48 9.07 -6.26
N GLN A 154 12.17 10.23 -5.69
CA GLN A 154 11.41 10.35 -4.44
C GLN A 154 9.92 10.02 -4.57
N GLN A 155 9.43 9.78 -5.79
CA GLN A 155 8.07 9.30 -6.09
C GLN A 155 8.04 7.82 -6.48
N GLN A 156 9.20 7.17 -6.53
CA GLN A 156 9.32 5.76 -6.87
C GLN A 156 9.31 4.91 -5.60
N TRP A 157 8.51 3.85 -5.58
CA TRP A 157 8.30 3.02 -4.40
C TRP A 157 8.47 1.54 -4.72
N ASN A 158 9.47 0.92 -4.08
CA ASN A 158 9.81 -0.49 -4.28
C ASN A 158 9.27 -1.34 -3.11
N PHE A 159 8.28 -2.18 -3.40
CA PHE A 159 7.71 -3.14 -2.45
C PHE A 159 8.57 -4.40 -2.41
N ARG A 160 9.27 -4.62 -1.29
CA ARG A 160 10.11 -5.81 -1.09
C ARG A 160 9.44 -6.76 -0.11
N PRO A 161 9.10 -8.00 -0.50
CA PRO A 161 8.54 -9.00 0.43
C PRO A 161 9.44 -9.18 1.66
N VAL A 162 8.83 -9.33 2.84
CA VAL A 162 9.54 -9.79 4.03
C VAL A 162 9.14 -11.22 4.33
N ASN A 163 10.13 -12.07 4.58
CA ASN A 163 9.89 -13.39 5.17
C ASN A 163 9.91 -13.18 6.68
N LEU A 164 8.75 -13.36 7.32
CA LEU A 164 8.61 -13.35 8.77
C LEU A 164 8.85 -14.75 9.34
#